data_AF-A0A0P4V0R0-F1
#
_entry.id   AF-A0A0P4V0R0-F1
#
_cell.length_a   1.000
_cell.length_b   1.000
_cell.length_c   1.000
_cell.angle_alpha   90.00
_cell.angle_beta   90.00
_cell.angle_gamma   90.00
#
_symmetry.space_group_name_H-M   'P 1'
#
loop_
_entity.id
_entity.type
_entity.pdbx_description
1 polymer ?
#
loop_
_entity_poly.entity_id
_entity_poly.type
_entity_poly.pdbx_seq_one_letter_code
_entity_poly.pdbx_strand_id
1 'polypeptide(L)'
;MDLLFFHRRLRCLVIVELKLGDFSYADAGQMHLYLNYARENWMYANENPPVGLILCNRKDEAIAHYALEGLPNKVMAAEYQMVLPDEKLLAAELERTRRTLEQRKLSGDDPNSINEHDPV
;
A
#
# COMPACT_ATOMS: atom_id res chain seq x y z
N MET A 1 -9.21 12.47 0.86
CA MET A 1 -9.65 11.21 0.23
C MET A 1 -10.21 11.57 -1.14
N ASP A 2 -9.47 11.23 -2.19
CA ASP A 2 -9.90 11.46 -3.57
C ASP A 2 -10.72 10.29 -4.12
N LEU A 3 -10.25 9.06 -3.89
CA LEU A 3 -10.90 7.84 -4.39
C LEU A 3 -10.99 6.77 -3.30
N LEU A 4 -12.07 6.00 -3.33
CA LEU A 4 -12.30 4.84 -2.47
C LEU A 4 -12.74 3.65 -3.31
N PHE A 5 -11.98 2.56 -3.24
CA PHE A 5 -12.28 1.32 -3.96
C PHE A 5 -12.42 0.14 -3.00
N PHE A 6 -12.97 -0.96 -3.50
CA PHE A 6 -12.95 -2.25 -2.81
C PHE A 6 -12.25 -3.30 -3.66
N HIS A 7 -11.17 -3.89 -3.15
CA HIS A 7 -10.44 -4.92 -3.86
C HIS A 7 -11.06 -6.30 -3.61
N ARG A 8 -11.89 -6.80 -4.54
CA ARG A 8 -12.67 -8.05 -4.38
C ARG A 8 -11.89 -9.29 -3.91
N ARG A 9 -10.71 -9.56 -4.48
CA ARG A 9 -9.91 -10.76 -4.12
C ARG A 9 -9.23 -10.64 -2.76
N LEU A 10 -8.73 -9.46 -2.40
CA LEU A 10 -8.15 -9.17 -1.08
C LEU A 10 -9.22 -8.88 -0.03
N ARG A 11 -10.46 -8.55 -0.43
CA ARG A 11 -11.57 -8.16 0.43
C ARG A 11 -11.23 -7.01 1.38
N CYS A 12 -10.63 -5.94 0.86
CA CYS A 12 -10.33 -4.75 1.65
C CYS A 12 -10.69 -3.47 0.89
N LEU A 13 -10.92 -2.40 1.65
CA LEU A 13 -11.01 -1.06 1.12
C LEU A 13 -9.62 -0.58 0.69
N VAL A 14 -9.56 0.15 -0.42
CA VAL A 14 -8.36 0.79 -0.93
C VAL A 14 -8.64 2.29 -1.04
N ILE A 15 -8.00 3.07 -0.17
CA ILE A 15 -8.11 4.52 -0.11
C ILE A 15 -6.98 5.10 -0.95
N VAL A 16 -7.29 5.91 -1.96
CA VAL A 16 -6.30 6.52 -2.86
C VAL A 16 -6.35 8.02 -2.76
N GLU A 17 -5.18 8.64 -2.58
CA GLU A 17 -4.98 10.09 -2.60
C GLU A 17 -4.00 10.44 -3.74
N LEU A 18 -4.32 11.47 -4.52
CA LEU A 18 -3.52 11.98 -5.62
C LEU A 18 -2.82 13.28 -5.19
N LYS A 19 -1.51 13.37 -5.42
CA LYS A 19 -0.71 14.56 -5.08
C LYS A 19 0.06 15.05 -6.30
N LEU A 20 -0.20 16.30 -6.68
CA LEU A 20 0.52 16.97 -7.77
C LEU A 20 1.99 17.29 -7.40
N GLY A 21 2.27 17.43 -6.10
CA GLY A 21 3.59 17.70 -5.54
C GLY A 21 4.27 16.47 -4.94
N ASP A 22 5.43 16.70 -4.33
CA ASP A 22 6.21 15.66 -3.67
C ASP A 22 5.48 15.16 -2.41
N PHE A 23 5.65 13.87 -2.11
CA PHE A 23 5.12 13.25 -0.91
C PHE A 23 5.76 13.85 0.36
N SER A 24 4.94 14.16 1.37
CA SER A 24 5.36 14.69 2.66
C SER A 24 4.90 13.83 3.84
N TYR A 25 5.54 13.99 5.00
CA TYR A 25 5.12 13.33 6.24
C TYR A 25 3.67 13.65 6.65
N ALA A 26 3.18 14.86 6.33
CA ALA A 26 1.80 15.24 6.61
C ALA A 26 0.80 14.38 5.83
N ASP A 27 1.14 13.97 4.60
CA ASP A 27 0.31 13.09 3.77
C ASP A 27 0.22 11.68 4.38
N ALA A 28 1.30 11.17 4.98
CA ALA A 28 1.31 9.91 5.71
C ALA A 28 0.37 9.96 6.92
N GLY A 29 0.44 11.04 7.70
CA GLY A 29 -0.45 11.25 8.85
C GLY A 29 -1.92 11.33 8.45
N GLN A 30 -2.22 12.05 7.36
CA GLN A 30 -3.56 12.13 6.79
C GLN A 30 -4.08 10.75 6.37
N MET A 31 -3.26 9.98 5.65
CA MET A 31 -3.63 8.63 5.23
C MET A 31 -3.82 7.69 6.43
N HIS A 32 -2.97 7.80 7.46
CA HIS A 32 -3.11 7.01 8.68
C HIS A 32 -4.47 7.24 9.36
N LEU A 33 -4.89 8.51 9.47
CA LEU A 33 -6.20 8.87 10.00
C LEU A 33 -7.33 8.22 9.19
N TYR A 34 -7.26 8.28 7.86
CA TYR A 34 -8.28 7.68 7.00
C TYR A 34 -8.38 6.17 7.16
N LEU A 35 -7.24 5.47 7.24
CA LEU A 35 -7.22 4.02 7.42
C LEU A 35 -7.77 3.59 8.78
N ASN A 36 -7.46 4.32 9.86
CA ASN A 36 -8.03 4.02 11.18
C ASN A 36 -9.54 4.25 11.20
N TYR A 37 -10.01 5.38 10.64
CA TYR A 37 -11.43 5.68 10.58
C TYR A 37 -12.19 4.62 9.77
N ALA A 38 -11.67 4.23 8.60
CA ALA A 38 -12.27 3.19 7.77
C ALA A 38 -12.28 1.83 8.48
N ARG A 39 -11.23 1.51 9.23
CA ARG A 39 -11.18 0.27 10.03
C ARG A 39 -12.27 0.21 11.08
N GLU A 40 -12.49 1.31 11.80
CA GLU A 40 -13.45 1.35 12.89
C GLU A 40 -14.91 1.44 12.41
N ASN A 41 -15.15 2.10 11.27
CA ASN A 41 -16.51 2.52 10.91
C ASN A 41 -17.03 1.93 9.60
N TRP A 42 -16.15 1.50 8.68
CA TRP A 42 -16.55 1.12 7.31
C TRP A 42 -16.29 -0.34 6.96
N MET A 43 -15.41 -1.02 7.72
CA MET A 43 -15.13 -2.43 7.51
C MET A 43 -16.29 -3.31 7.96
N TYR A 44 -16.57 -4.34 7.17
CA TYR A 44 -17.35 -5.49 7.64
C TYR A 44 -16.47 -6.52 8.36
N ALA A 45 -17.08 -7.33 9.22
CA ALA A 45 -16.37 -8.35 10.02
C ALA A 45 -15.57 -9.37 9.19
N ASN A 46 -15.89 -9.47 7.90
CA ASN A 46 -15.28 -10.39 6.96
C ASN A 46 -14.34 -9.64 5.98
N GLU A 47 -13.92 -8.42 6.26
CA GLU A 47 -13.00 -7.67 5.41
C GLU A 47 -11.61 -7.61 6.03
N ASN A 48 -10.58 -7.58 5.18
CA ASN A 48 -9.22 -7.32 5.59
C ASN A 48 -9.02 -5.82 5.85
N PRO A 49 -8.03 -5.43 6.68
CA PRO A 49 -7.72 -4.04 6.96
C PRO A 49 -7.58 -3.18 5.69
N PRO A 50 -8.01 -1.90 5.71
CA PRO A 50 -7.92 -1.05 4.55
C PRO A 50 -6.46 -0.78 4.19
N VAL A 51 -6.24 -0.52 2.91
CA VAL A 51 -4.91 -0.20 2.35
C VAL A 51 -4.92 1.24 1.84
N GLY A 52 -3.86 1.99 2.20
CA GLY A 52 -3.68 3.37 1.73
C GLY A 52 -2.70 3.43 0.57
N LEU A 53 -3.09 4.13 -0.49
CA LEU A 53 -2.25 4.43 -1.64
C LEU A 53 -2.13 5.94 -1.79
N ILE A 54 -0.91 6.45 -1.77
CA ILE A 54 -0.63 7.84 -2.12
C ILE A 54 0.10 7.83 -3.45
N LEU A 55 -0.51 8.45 -4.46
CA LEU A 55 0.07 8.59 -5.79
C LEU A 55 0.59 10.01 -5.93
N CYS A 56 1.90 10.17 -6.02
CA CYS A 56 2.56 11.47 -6.18
C CYS A 56 3.33 11.57 -7.51
N ASN A 57 3.53 12.78 -8.03
CA ASN A 57 4.27 13.01 -9.28
C ASN A 57 5.78 12.72 -9.11
N ARG A 58 6.28 12.86 -7.88
CA ARG A 58 7.65 12.51 -7.47
C ARG A 58 7.65 12.00 -6.04
N LYS A 59 8.45 10.98 -5.76
CA LYS A 59 8.63 10.34 -4.47
C LYS A 59 10.08 10.51 -4.06
N ASP A 60 10.30 11.29 -3.01
CA ASP A 60 11.56 11.19 -2.28
C ASP A 60 11.54 9.86 -1.50
N GLU A 61 12.36 8.90 -1.95
CA GLU A 61 12.39 7.55 -1.43
C GLU A 61 12.77 7.51 0.07
N ALA A 62 13.60 8.45 0.53
CA ALA A 62 13.98 8.57 1.93
C ALA A 62 12.81 9.06 2.79
N ILE A 63 12.10 10.09 2.34
CA ILE A 63 10.92 10.62 3.05
C ILE A 63 9.81 9.56 3.09
N ALA A 64 9.59 8.84 1.98
CA ALA A 64 8.63 7.75 1.94
C ALA A 64 9.04 6.59 2.86
N HIS A 65 10.33 6.27 2.96
CA HIS A 65 10.79 5.23 3.87
C HIS A 65 10.47 5.62 5.33
N TYR A 66 10.93 6.78 5.79
CA TYR A 66 10.76 7.18 7.19
C TYR A 66 9.31 7.53 7.58
N ALA A 67 8.50 8.05 6.65
CA ALA A 67 7.11 8.39 6.95
C ALA A 67 6.17 7.18 6.96
N LEU A 68 6.56 6.09 6.30
CA LEU A 68 5.78 4.86 6.21
C LEU A 68 6.27 3.79 7.21
N GLU A 69 7.54 3.84 7.59
CA GLU A 69 8.12 2.96 8.60
C GLU A 69 7.48 3.20 9.98
N GLY A 70 7.07 2.11 10.64
CA GLY A 70 6.41 2.17 11.95
C GLY A 70 4.89 2.39 11.93
N LEU A 71 4.25 2.60 10.77
CA LEU A 71 2.80 2.63 10.69
C LEU A 71 2.24 1.19 10.79
N PRO A 72 1.31 0.90 11.72
CA PRO A 72 0.67 -0.43 11.81
C PRO A 72 -0.24 -0.71 10.60
N ASN A 73 -0.54 0.31 9.80
CA ASN A 73 -1.40 0.22 8.63
C ASN A 73 -0.54 0.12 7.38
N LYS A 74 -0.94 -0.74 6.43
CA LYS A 74 -0.24 -0.90 5.15
C LYS A 74 -0.48 0.32 4.27
N VAL A 75 0.42 1.30 4.37
CA VAL A 75 0.46 2.49 3.51
C VAL A 75 1.57 2.33 2.49
N MET A 76 1.25 2.56 1.23
CA MET A 76 2.21 2.53 0.13
C MET A 76 2.19 3.88 -0.61
N ALA A 77 3.38 4.42 -0.87
CA ALA A 77 3.57 5.57 -1.75
C ALA A 77 4.21 5.12 -3.07
N ALA A 78 3.61 5.51 -4.19
CA ALA A 78 4.09 5.20 -5.53
C ALA A 78 4.07 6.46 -6.40
N GLU A 79 5.07 6.61 -7.26
CA GLU A 79 5.04 7.65 -8.28
C GLU A 79 4.05 7.27 -9.38
N TYR A 80 3.23 8.22 -9.82
CA TYR A 80 2.40 8.03 -11.01
C TYR A 80 3.01 8.77 -12.20
N GLN A 81 3.01 8.13 -13.37
CA GLN A 81 3.44 8.78 -14.60
C GLN A 81 2.26 9.49 -15.24
N MET A 82 2.47 10.77 -15.59
CA MET A 82 1.46 11.59 -16.30
C MET A 82 1.24 11.12 -17.75
N VAL A 83 2.12 10.26 -18.27
CA VAL A 83 2.02 9.61 -19.58
C VAL A 83 2.08 8.11 -19.37
N LEU A 84 1.09 7.38 -19.91
CA LEU A 84 1.08 5.94 -19.84
C LEU A 84 2.26 5.36 -20.67
N PRO A 85 3.12 4.50 -20.09
CA PRO A 85 4.15 3.81 -20.85
C PRO A 85 3.54 2.93 -21.94
N ASP A 86 4.34 2.55 -22.94
CA ASP A 86 3.92 1.58 -23.96
C ASP A 86 3.40 0.29 -23.28
N GLU A 87 2.26 -0.22 -23.76
CA GLU A 87 1.58 -1.40 -23.24
C GLU A 87 2.54 -2.59 -23.08
N LYS A 88 3.46 -2.78 -24.04
CA LYS A 88 4.43 -3.88 -24.00
C LYS A 88 5.41 -3.75 -22.85
N LEU A 89 5.85 -2.54 -22.56
CA LEU A 89 6.76 -2.25 -21.46
C LEU A 89 6.05 -2.49 -20.12
N LEU A 90 4.81 -2.04 -20.01
CA LEU A 90 3.99 -2.21 -18.80
C LEU A 90 3.71 -3.69 -18.51
N ALA A 91 3.36 -4.47 -19.55
CA ALA A 91 3.13 -5.90 -19.43
C ALA A 91 4.40 -6.66 -19.02
N ALA A 92 5.56 -6.27 -19.55
CA ALA A 92 6.85 -6.88 -19.18
C ALA A 92 7.20 -6.62 -17.70
N GLU A 93 6.96 -5.40 -17.21
CA GLU A 93 7.26 -5.04 -15.83
C GLU A 93 6.31 -5.70 -14.81
N LEU A 94 5.02 -5.82 -15.17
CA LEU A 94 4.04 -6.58 -14.39
C LEU A 94 4.45 -8.05 -14.24
N GLU A 95 4.86 -8.68 -15.34
CA GLU A 95 5.29 -10.09 -15.33
C GLU A 95 6.57 -10.29 -14.51
N ARG A 96 7.52 -9.35 -14.59
CA ARG A 96 8.71 -9.34 -13.72
C ARG A 96 8.34 -9.24 -12.25
N THR A 97 7.53 -8.25 -11.89
CA THR A 97 7.10 -8.01 -10.50
C THR A 97 6.36 -9.23 -9.95
N ARG A 98 5.46 -9.83 -10.75
CA ARG A 98 4.73 -11.06 -10.39
C ARG A 98 5.69 -12.19 -10.01
N ARG A 99 6.70 -12.45 -10.86
CA ARG A 99 7.71 -13.50 -10.60
C ARG A 99 8.51 -13.24 -9.33
N THR A 100 8.94 -12.00 -9.10
CA THR A 100 9.67 -11.63 -7.88
C THR A 100 8.84 -11.87 -6.63
N LEU A 101 7.54 -11.54 -6.66
CA LEU A 101 6.63 -11.76 -5.54
C LEU A 101 6.36 -13.25 -5.30
N GLU A 102 6.21 -14.04 -6.36
CA GLU A 102 6.07 -15.49 -6.27
C GLU A 102 7.32 -16.14 -5.67
N GLN A 103 8.52 -15.70 -6.10
CA GLN A 103 9.78 -16.17 -5.53
C GLN A 103 9.90 -15.82 -4.05
N ARG A 104 9.58 -14.59 -3.64
CA ARG A 104 9.58 -14.20 -2.21
C ARG A 104 8.65 -15.06 -1.35
N LYS A 105 7.50 -15.46 -1.88
CA LYS A 105 6.59 -16.40 -1.19
C LYS A 105 7.19 -17.80 -1.02
N LEU A 106 8.01 -18.26 -1.98
CA LEU A 106 8.71 -19.55 -1.88
C LEU A 106 9.94 -19.48 -0.96
N SER A 107 10.56 -18.31 -0.80
CA SER A 107 11.75 -18.09 0.03
C SER A 107 11.48 -18.04 1.54
N GLY A 108 10.23 -18.08 2.00
CA GLY A 108 9.89 -18.10 3.42
C GLY A 108 10.07 -16.78 4.18
N ASP A 109 10.31 -15.67 3.49
CA ASP A 109 10.45 -14.33 4.08
C ASP A 109 9.07 -13.69 4.25
N ASP A 110 8.21 -14.35 5.03
CA ASP A 110 6.83 -13.94 5.29
C ASP A 110 6.82 -12.99 6.51
N PRO A 111 6.61 -11.66 6.35
CA PRO A 111 6.61 -10.71 7.47
C PRO A 111 5.41 -10.89 8.42
N ASN A 112 4.51 -11.83 8.09
CA ASN A 112 3.29 -12.14 8.84
C ASN A 112 3.37 -13.50 9.56
N SER A 113 4.56 -14.09 9.68
CA SER A 113 4.79 -15.18 10.62
C SER A 113 4.78 -14.63 12.06
N ILE A 114 3.59 -14.48 12.61
CA ILE A 114 3.39 -14.22 14.03
C ILE A 114 3.96 -15.43 14.78
N ASN A 115 4.97 -15.17 15.62
CA ASN A 115 5.59 -16.17 16.47
C ASN A 115 4.63 -16.50 17.62
N GLU A 116 3.63 -17.36 17.37
CA GLU A 116 2.86 -18.01 18.44
C GLU A 116 3.70 -19.16 19.03
N HIS A 117 4.70 -18.82 19.84
CA HIS A 117 5.16 -19.68 20.92
C HIS A 117 6.05 -18.87 21.89
N ASP A 118 5.48 -18.50 23.02
CA ASP A 118 6.19 -18.57 24.31
C ASP A 118 5.15 -18.78 25.42
N PRO A 119 5.21 -19.89 26.18
CA PRO A 119 4.41 -20.09 27.38
C PRO A 119 5.20 -19.67 28.62
N VAL A 120 4.79 -18.57 29.29
CA VAL A 120 4.91 -18.39 30.74
C VAL A 120 3.77 -17.50 31.23
#